data_AF-A0A939YN16-F1
#
_entry.id   AF-A0A939YN16-F1
#
_cell.length_a   1.000
_cell.length_b   1.000
_cell.length_c   1.000
_cell.angle_alpha   90.00
_cell.angle_beta   90.00
_cell.angle_gamma   90.00
#
_symmetry.space_group_name_H-M   'P 1'
#
loop_
_entity.id
_entity.type
_entity.pdbx_description
1 polymer ?
#
loop_
_entity_poly.entity_id
_entity_poly.type
_entity_poly.pdbx_seq_one_letter_code
_entity_poly.pdbx_strand_id
1 'polypeptide(L)'
;MKTRRTAVFLAAAMLLSGCTQKQQTPSKVIDTSGFRTIDVPENGWTAEDIISVSYINGNQMKYPVRMSDLDMDYEAADRELTDYSGFRVRCAYNAGRFIHKNLCYFFYDAASLDDISRDTPADEFTVMYSEGDRDNIFVVNGLPIGGSTEQMLSALGEPVKKAGADGVMIYWFTPDDSSFELTVQTSGGTVDSISMEGLNGKKFQKTGVQ
;
A
#
# COMPACT_ATOMS: atom_id res chain seq x y z
N MET A 1 43.62 -39.45 -61.51
CA MET A 1 42.32 -40.08 -61.19
C MET A 1 41.89 -39.52 -59.83
N LYS A 2 40.88 -38.64 -59.74
CA LYS A 2 39.50 -38.96 -59.28
C LYS A 2 39.51 -40.10 -58.25
N THR A 3 39.20 -39.89 -56.98
CA THR A 3 37.82 -39.79 -56.43
C THR A 3 37.90 -39.33 -54.96
N ARG A 4 37.22 -38.24 -54.58
CA ARG A 4 35.89 -38.13 -53.92
C ARG A 4 35.97 -38.00 -52.39
N ARG A 5 35.39 -36.87 -51.96
CA ARG A 5 34.97 -36.51 -50.61
C ARG A 5 33.94 -37.52 -50.10
N THR A 6 34.05 -37.92 -48.83
CA THR A 6 32.89 -38.23 -47.99
C THR A 6 33.20 -37.73 -46.57
N ALA A 7 32.54 -36.65 -46.19
CA ALA A 7 32.50 -36.19 -44.82
C ALA A 7 31.60 -37.13 -44.01
N VAL A 8 32.11 -37.65 -42.90
CA VAL A 8 31.29 -38.28 -41.86
C VAL A 8 31.11 -37.22 -40.78
N PHE A 9 29.92 -36.62 -40.76
CA PHE A 9 29.39 -35.93 -39.59
C PHE A 9 28.85 -37.00 -38.65
N LEU A 10 29.40 -37.09 -37.44
CA LEU A 10 28.68 -37.67 -36.31
C LEU A 10 28.95 -36.81 -35.08
N ALA A 11 27.89 -36.17 -34.63
CA ALA A 11 27.83 -35.34 -33.45
C ALA A 11 27.79 -36.21 -32.18
N ALA A 12 28.42 -35.74 -31.11
CA ALA A 12 28.06 -36.12 -29.75
C ALA A 12 28.46 -35.01 -28.75
N ALA A 13 27.43 -34.32 -28.27
CA ALA A 13 27.23 -33.75 -26.94
C ALA A 13 28.37 -32.91 -26.30
N MET A 14 28.20 -31.59 -26.35
CA MET A 14 28.52 -30.75 -25.20
C MET A 14 27.22 -30.30 -24.53
N LEU A 15 27.08 -30.72 -23.27
CA LEU A 15 26.09 -30.25 -22.31
C LEU A 15 26.25 -28.74 -22.11
N LEU A 16 25.22 -27.99 -22.47
CA LEU A 16 25.00 -26.66 -21.90
C LEU A 16 23.61 -26.65 -21.28
N SER A 17 23.64 -26.71 -19.95
CA SER A 17 22.55 -26.48 -19.03
C SER A 17 22.02 -25.06 -19.21
N GLY A 18 21.11 -24.89 -20.17
CA GLY A 18 20.34 -23.67 -20.33
C GLY A 18 19.09 -23.75 -19.48
N CYS A 19 19.09 -23.12 -18.30
CA CYS A 19 17.87 -22.77 -17.60
C CYS A 19 16.97 -21.98 -18.56
N THR A 20 15.91 -22.61 -19.05
CA THR A 20 14.83 -21.87 -19.72
C THR A 20 14.18 -21.01 -18.64
N GLN A 21 14.49 -19.71 -18.68
CA GLN A 21 13.79 -18.67 -17.96
C GLN A 21 12.30 -18.85 -18.25
N LYS A 22 11.54 -19.29 -17.24
CA LYS A 22 10.07 -19.23 -17.31
C LYS A 22 9.73 -17.78 -17.59
N GLN A 23 9.19 -17.50 -18.77
CA GLN A 23 8.48 -16.26 -19.02
C GLN A 23 7.48 -16.08 -17.89
N GLN A 24 7.63 -15.00 -17.16
CA GLN A 24 6.67 -14.53 -16.18
C GLN A 24 5.42 -14.19 -16.99
N THR A 25 4.45 -15.11 -16.98
CA THR A 25 3.11 -14.83 -17.47
C THR A 25 2.58 -13.64 -16.65
N PRO A 26 2.02 -12.58 -17.27
CA PRO A 26 1.37 -11.54 -16.49
C PRO A 26 0.31 -12.19 -15.61
N SER A 27 0.41 -11.94 -14.31
CA SER A 27 -0.48 -12.50 -13.30
C SER A 27 -1.92 -12.17 -13.63
N LYS A 28 -2.76 -13.19 -13.46
CA LYS A 28 -4.20 -13.19 -13.70
C LYS A 28 -4.85 -12.05 -12.92
N VAL A 29 -5.48 -11.12 -13.63
CA VAL A 29 -6.34 -10.05 -13.09
C VAL A 29 -7.34 -10.68 -12.12
N ILE A 30 -7.31 -10.27 -10.87
CA ILE A 30 -8.38 -10.55 -9.91
C ILE A 30 -9.52 -9.63 -10.30
N ASP A 31 -10.70 -10.19 -10.53
CA ASP A 31 -11.92 -9.45 -10.83
C ASP A 31 -12.30 -8.54 -9.64
N THR A 32 -11.90 -7.27 -9.72
CA THR A 32 -12.25 -6.18 -8.80
C THR A 32 -13.37 -5.32 -9.39
N SER A 33 -14.41 -5.94 -9.97
CA SER A 33 -15.54 -5.27 -10.64
C SER A 33 -16.14 -4.11 -9.81
N GLY A 34 -15.56 -2.92 -9.95
CA GLY A 34 -15.94 -1.70 -9.23
C GLY A 34 -14.79 -0.75 -8.87
N PHE A 35 -13.56 -1.23 -8.70
CA PHE A 35 -12.41 -0.41 -8.27
C PHE A 35 -11.51 -0.01 -9.44
N ARG A 36 -11.14 1.27 -9.51
CA ARG A 36 -10.12 1.74 -10.44
C ARG A 36 -8.75 1.26 -9.97
N THR A 37 -7.99 0.70 -10.90
CA THR A 37 -6.57 0.40 -10.74
C THR A 37 -5.77 1.13 -11.82
N ILE A 38 -4.48 1.33 -11.58
CA ILE A 38 -3.52 1.80 -12.57
C ILE A 38 -2.29 0.90 -12.55
N ASP A 39 -1.53 0.92 -13.64
CA ASP A 39 -0.22 0.27 -13.68
C ASP A 39 0.73 0.94 -12.69
N VAL A 40 1.64 0.17 -12.10
CA VAL A 40 2.67 0.68 -11.19
C VAL A 40 3.46 1.77 -11.93
N PRO A 41 3.46 3.03 -11.46
CA PRO A 41 4.13 4.11 -12.18
C PRO A 41 5.64 3.88 -12.24
N GLU A 42 6.26 4.15 -13.40
CA GLU A 42 7.71 3.95 -13.60
C GLU A 42 8.57 4.78 -12.63
N ASN A 43 8.08 5.95 -12.24
CA ASN A 43 8.76 6.84 -11.31
C ASN A 43 8.40 6.56 -9.84
N GLY A 44 7.54 5.57 -9.57
CA GLY A 44 6.99 5.33 -8.25
C GLY A 44 5.70 6.11 -7.98
N TRP A 45 5.11 5.81 -6.83
CA TRP A 45 3.79 6.30 -6.43
C TRP A 45 3.84 7.71 -5.84
N THR A 46 2.98 8.62 -6.33
CA THR A 46 2.66 9.86 -5.60
C THR A 46 1.54 9.62 -4.57
N ALA A 47 1.38 10.54 -3.62
CA ALA A 47 0.24 10.50 -2.70
C ALA A 47 -1.08 10.59 -3.46
N GLU A 48 -1.15 11.46 -4.47
CA GLU A 48 -2.29 11.62 -5.36
C GLU A 48 -2.60 10.32 -6.13
N ASP A 49 -1.58 9.65 -6.67
CA ASP A 49 -1.76 8.38 -7.40
C ASP A 49 -2.36 7.32 -6.49
N ILE A 50 -1.74 7.08 -5.32
CA ILE A 50 -2.19 6.07 -4.37
C ILE A 50 -3.60 6.36 -3.89
N ILE A 51 -3.88 7.60 -3.49
CA ILE A 51 -5.22 7.98 -3.02
C ILE A 51 -6.24 7.87 -4.14
N SER A 52 -5.89 8.17 -5.39
CA SER A 52 -6.80 8.03 -6.54
C SER A 52 -7.21 6.58 -6.84
N VAL A 53 -6.46 5.59 -6.35
CA VAL A 53 -6.79 4.16 -6.45
C VAL A 53 -7.07 3.53 -5.08
N SER A 54 -7.29 4.34 -4.05
CA SER A 54 -7.64 3.90 -2.71
C SER A 54 -9.13 4.05 -2.45
N TYR A 55 -9.71 3.04 -1.82
CA TYR A 55 -11.13 2.96 -1.52
C TYR A 55 -11.35 2.51 -0.09
N ILE A 56 -12.33 3.12 0.57
CA ILE A 56 -12.81 2.71 1.88
C ILE A 56 -14.31 2.47 1.84
N ASN A 57 -14.76 1.27 2.23
CA ASN A 57 -16.15 0.81 2.10
C ASN A 57 -16.74 1.05 0.70
N GLY A 58 -15.95 0.83 -0.36
CA GLY A 58 -16.39 1.06 -1.74
C GLY A 58 -16.29 2.52 -2.23
N ASN A 59 -16.09 3.49 -1.33
CA ASN A 59 -16.00 4.91 -1.67
C ASN A 59 -14.55 5.29 -2.01
N GLN A 60 -14.35 5.94 -3.15
CA GLN A 60 -13.03 6.42 -3.55
C GLN A 60 -12.56 7.53 -2.61
N MET A 61 -11.34 7.40 -2.10
CA MET A 61 -10.71 8.42 -1.27
C MET A 61 -10.34 9.65 -2.11
N LYS A 62 -10.17 10.79 -1.43
CA LYS A 62 -9.80 12.06 -2.05
C LYS A 62 -8.51 12.58 -1.45
N TYR A 63 -7.71 13.23 -2.30
CA TYR A 63 -6.52 13.93 -1.85
C TYR A 63 -6.81 15.45 -1.73
N PRO A 64 -6.36 16.12 -0.65
CA PRO A 64 -5.76 15.52 0.54
C PRO A 64 -6.81 14.78 1.38
N VAL A 65 -6.36 13.76 2.11
CA VAL A 65 -7.22 12.84 2.88
C VAL A 65 -7.78 13.53 4.10
N ARG A 66 -9.10 13.46 4.28
CA ARG A 66 -9.85 14.00 5.42
C ARG A 66 -10.75 12.94 6.03
N MET A 67 -11.09 13.09 7.30
CA MET A 67 -12.07 12.20 7.94
C MET A 67 -13.48 12.39 7.33
N SER A 68 -13.79 13.57 6.79
CA SER A 68 -15.01 13.85 6.03
C SER A 68 -15.13 13.03 4.74
N ASP A 69 -14.03 12.47 4.22
CA ASP A 69 -14.03 11.59 3.04
C ASP A 69 -14.46 10.17 3.39
N LEU A 70 -14.50 9.82 4.68
CA LEU A 70 -15.11 8.59 5.16
C LEU A 70 -16.63 8.74 5.21
N ASP A 71 -17.34 7.62 5.05
CA ASP A 71 -18.80 7.58 5.19
C ASP A 71 -19.24 8.09 6.58
N MET A 72 -20.48 8.54 6.70
CA MET A 72 -21.05 9.09 7.94
C MET A 72 -21.05 8.10 9.10
N ASP A 73 -20.97 6.80 8.80
CA ASP A 73 -20.90 5.72 9.79
C ASP A 73 -19.54 5.68 10.53
N TYR A 74 -18.58 6.52 10.13
CA TYR A 74 -17.30 6.69 10.82
C TYR A 74 -17.35 7.87 11.81
N GLU A 75 -17.16 7.56 13.09
CA GLU A 75 -17.08 8.53 14.18
C GLU A 75 -15.67 8.59 14.78
N ALA A 76 -15.29 9.76 15.28
CA ALA A 76 -14.08 9.90 16.08
C ALA A 76 -14.31 9.24 17.45
N ALA A 77 -13.68 8.09 17.66
CA ALA A 77 -13.89 7.26 18.85
C ALA A 77 -13.04 7.72 20.02
N ASP A 78 -11.75 7.94 19.78
CA ASP A 78 -10.75 8.34 20.78
C ASP A 78 -9.81 9.38 20.15
N ARG A 79 -9.38 10.37 20.94
CA ARG A 79 -8.38 11.37 20.55
C ARG A 79 -7.22 11.33 21.53
N GLU A 80 -6.01 11.10 21.04
CA GLU A 80 -4.82 10.92 21.87
C GLU A 80 -3.70 11.85 21.39
N LEU A 81 -2.99 12.48 22.32
CA LEU A 81 -1.72 13.15 22.02
C LEU A 81 -0.68 12.06 21.72
N THR A 82 0.06 12.19 20.63
CA THR A 82 1.17 11.27 20.33
C THR A 82 2.49 11.79 20.89
N ASP A 83 3.47 10.90 21.02
CA ASP A 83 4.83 11.24 21.44
C ASP A 83 5.56 12.21 20.48
N TYR A 84 4.96 12.53 19.32
CA TYR A 84 5.51 13.35 18.25
C TYR A 84 4.94 14.78 18.20
N SER A 85 4.28 15.26 19.26
CA SER A 85 3.67 16.61 19.31
C SER A 85 2.45 16.80 18.38
N GLY A 86 1.83 15.70 17.92
CA GLY A 86 0.61 15.73 17.13
C GLY A 86 -0.53 14.95 17.79
N PHE A 87 -1.64 14.83 17.09
CA PHE A 87 -2.84 14.16 17.60
C PHE A 87 -3.24 13.00 16.71
N ARG A 88 -3.54 11.87 17.34
CA ARG A 88 -4.14 10.70 16.69
C ARG A 88 -5.63 10.69 16.97
N VAL A 89 -6.43 10.63 15.92
CA VAL A 89 -7.88 10.44 15.98
C VAL A 89 -8.19 9.03 15.48
N ARG A 90 -8.76 8.22 16.36
CA ARG A 90 -9.21 6.87 16.03
C ARG A 90 -10.61 6.93 15.44
N CYS A 91 -10.84 6.17 14.38
CA CYS A 91 -12.16 6.01 13.81
C CYS A 91 -12.81 4.73 14.32
N ALA A 92 -14.08 4.84 14.71
CA ALA A 92 -14.98 3.70 14.90
C ALA A 92 -15.95 3.64 13.73
N TYR A 93 -16.11 2.45 13.15
CA TYR A 93 -17.15 2.19 12.16
C TYR A 93 -18.38 1.59 12.86
N ASN A 94 -19.52 2.23 12.71
CA ASN A 94 -20.79 1.81 13.30
C ASN A 94 -21.69 1.13 12.27
N ALA A 95 -21.50 -0.17 12.06
CA ALA A 95 -22.32 -0.98 11.15
C ALA A 95 -23.66 -1.43 11.77
N GLY A 96 -24.36 -0.53 12.49
CA GLY A 96 -25.70 -0.74 13.04
C GLY A 96 -25.83 -1.79 14.17
N ARG A 97 -24.85 -2.68 14.39
CA ARG A 97 -24.84 -3.66 15.52
C ARG A 97 -23.46 -3.95 16.13
N PHE A 98 -22.38 -3.68 15.42
CA PHE A 98 -21.01 -3.86 15.93
C PHE A 98 -20.24 -2.56 15.75
N ILE A 99 -19.61 -2.09 16.82
CA ILE A 99 -18.67 -0.97 16.77
C ILE A 99 -17.30 -1.59 16.53
N HIS A 100 -16.80 -1.49 15.30
CA HIS A 100 -15.43 -1.87 14.98
C HIS A 100 -14.52 -0.74 15.43
N LYS A 101 -13.99 -0.89 16.65
CA LYS A 101 -12.97 0.01 17.19
C LYS A 101 -11.62 -0.38 16.58
N ASN A 102 -10.78 0.61 16.26
CA ASN A 102 -9.40 0.44 15.77
C ASN A 102 -9.24 0.12 14.27
N LEU A 103 -10.27 0.36 13.45
CA LEU A 103 -10.22 0.05 12.02
C LEU A 103 -9.27 1.00 11.27
N CYS A 104 -9.34 2.30 11.57
CA CYS A 104 -8.44 3.28 11.00
C CYS A 104 -8.11 4.44 11.95
N TYR A 105 -7.01 5.12 11.64
CA TYR A 105 -6.45 6.22 12.40
C TYR A 105 -6.07 7.35 11.46
N PHE A 106 -6.32 8.58 11.91
CA PHE A 106 -5.81 9.80 11.29
C PHE A 106 -4.82 10.43 12.26
N PHE A 107 -3.69 10.86 11.75
CA PHE A 107 -2.73 11.67 12.49
C PHE A 107 -2.73 13.10 11.95
N TYR A 108 -2.61 14.05 12.87
CA TYR A 108 -2.59 15.47 12.59
C TYR A 108 -1.42 16.12 13.32
N ASP A 109 -0.58 16.81 12.58
CA ASP A 109 0.38 17.78 13.10
C ASP A 109 -0.35 19.11 13.36
N ALA A 110 -0.89 19.24 14.57
CA ALA A 110 -1.65 20.40 15.03
C ALA A 110 -1.23 20.81 16.44
N ALA A 111 -1.37 22.10 16.75
CA ALA A 111 -1.02 22.64 18.06
C ALA A 111 -2.07 22.35 19.15
N SER A 112 -3.34 22.18 18.75
CA SER A 112 -4.45 21.85 19.64
C SER A 112 -5.43 20.86 19.00
N LEU A 113 -6.11 20.05 19.84
CA LEU A 113 -7.24 19.22 19.41
C LEU A 113 -8.41 20.03 18.84
N ASP A 114 -8.56 21.27 19.28
CA ASP A 114 -9.62 22.18 18.82
C ASP A 114 -9.40 22.64 17.38
N ASP A 115 -8.17 22.53 16.85
CA ASP A 115 -7.84 22.85 15.47
C ASP A 115 -8.20 21.69 14.51
N ILE A 116 -8.60 20.53 15.05
CA ILE A 116 -8.89 19.32 14.28
C ILE A 116 -10.40 19.16 14.10
N SER A 117 -10.83 19.35 12.85
CA SER A 117 -12.19 19.11 12.38
C SER A 117 -12.22 17.90 11.43
N ARG A 118 -13.41 17.45 11.02
CA ARG A 118 -13.54 16.39 10.01
C ARG A 118 -12.93 16.78 8.66
N ASP A 119 -12.91 18.07 8.34
CA ASP A 119 -12.43 18.60 7.06
C ASP A 119 -10.93 18.98 7.10
N THR A 120 -10.29 18.85 8.27
CA THR A 120 -8.85 19.07 8.41
C THR A 120 -8.11 17.97 7.64
N PRO A 121 -7.18 18.31 6.72
CA PRO A 121 -6.32 17.32 6.08
C PRO A 121 -5.44 16.60 7.09
N ALA A 122 -5.38 15.28 7.00
CA ALA A 122 -4.47 14.49 7.84
C ALA A 122 -3.06 14.44 7.26
N ASP A 123 -2.08 14.32 8.16
CA ASP A 123 -0.68 14.09 7.84
C ASP A 123 -0.43 12.62 7.52
N GLU A 124 -1.08 11.72 8.27
CA GLU A 124 -1.03 10.27 8.06
C GLU A 124 -2.41 9.64 8.20
N PHE A 125 -2.65 8.60 7.40
CA PHE A 125 -3.81 7.72 7.48
C PHE A 125 -3.37 6.27 7.55
N THR A 126 -3.84 5.54 8.56
CA THR A 126 -3.53 4.12 8.77
C THR A 126 -4.81 3.31 8.85
N VAL A 127 -4.84 2.16 8.16
CA VAL A 127 -5.89 1.14 8.26
C VAL A 127 -5.28 -0.16 8.76
N MET A 128 -5.92 -0.78 9.75
CA MET A 128 -5.51 -2.06 10.32
C MET A 128 -6.54 -3.14 10.02
N TYR A 129 -6.06 -4.34 9.75
CA TYR A 129 -6.90 -5.52 9.62
C TYR A 129 -7.46 -5.88 11.00
N SER A 130 -8.76 -6.17 11.05
CA SER A 130 -9.42 -6.68 12.24
C SER A 130 -10.02 -8.05 11.92
N GLU A 131 -9.66 -9.07 12.70
CA GLU A 131 -10.19 -10.42 12.48
C GLU A 131 -11.71 -10.42 12.60
N GLY A 132 -12.40 -10.69 11.48
CA GLY A 132 -13.87 -10.70 11.41
C GLY A 132 -14.45 -9.66 10.45
N ASP A 133 -13.67 -8.66 10.05
CA ASP A 133 -14.02 -7.72 8.99
C ASP A 133 -13.70 -8.33 7.63
N ARG A 134 -14.70 -8.95 7.01
CA ARG A 134 -14.57 -9.61 5.71
C ARG A 134 -15.39 -8.89 4.66
N ASP A 135 -14.69 -7.99 3.97
CA ASP A 135 -14.55 -7.93 2.50
C ASP A 135 -14.29 -6.48 2.09
N ASN A 136 -13.06 -6.20 1.62
CA ASN A 136 -12.70 -4.96 0.92
C ASN A 136 -13.01 -3.64 1.65
N ILE A 137 -12.98 -3.62 2.99
CA ILE A 137 -13.14 -2.37 3.76
C ILE A 137 -12.13 -1.34 3.27
N PHE A 138 -10.89 -1.75 3.05
CA PHE A 138 -9.88 -0.90 2.44
C PHE A 138 -9.21 -1.63 1.29
N VAL A 139 -9.15 -0.95 0.14
CA VAL A 139 -8.54 -1.44 -1.09
C VAL A 139 -7.63 -0.36 -1.64
N VAL A 140 -6.39 -0.70 -1.97
CA VAL A 140 -5.42 0.19 -2.63
C VAL A 140 -4.95 -0.45 -3.91
N ASN A 141 -5.22 0.17 -5.06
CA ASN A 141 -4.88 -0.37 -6.38
C ASN A 141 -5.32 -1.82 -6.59
N GLY A 142 -6.52 -2.18 -6.10
CA GLY A 142 -7.06 -3.54 -6.17
C GLY A 142 -6.50 -4.52 -5.14
N LEU A 143 -5.56 -4.11 -4.29
CA LEU A 143 -5.11 -4.88 -3.13
C LEU A 143 -6.05 -4.64 -1.95
N PRO A 144 -6.83 -5.63 -1.51
CA PRO A 144 -7.58 -5.52 -0.26
C PRO A 144 -6.66 -5.69 0.95
N ILE A 145 -7.02 -5.06 2.06
CA ILE A 145 -6.47 -5.44 3.37
C ILE A 145 -6.79 -6.92 3.65
N GLY A 146 -5.83 -7.67 4.20
CA GLY A 146 -5.89 -9.15 4.28
C GLY A 146 -5.45 -9.89 3.00
N GLY A 147 -5.16 -9.16 1.90
CA GLY A 147 -4.61 -9.75 0.68
C GLY A 147 -3.23 -10.38 0.89
N SER A 148 -2.80 -11.27 -0.01
CA SER A 148 -1.50 -11.94 0.08
C SER A 148 -0.35 -11.00 -0.29
N THR A 149 0.87 -11.33 0.16
CA THR A 149 2.08 -10.64 -0.27
C THR A 149 2.25 -10.65 -1.80
N GLU A 150 1.83 -11.71 -2.49
CA GLU A 150 1.89 -11.79 -3.96
C GLU A 150 0.93 -10.80 -4.62
N GLN A 151 -0.30 -10.67 -4.09
CA GLN A 151 -1.26 -9.67 -4.55
C GLN A 151 -0.74 -8.26 -4.32
N MET A 152 -0.11 -8.03 -3.16
CA MET A 152 0.51 -6.74 -2.82
C MET A 152 1.60 -6.36 -3.81
N LEU A 153 2.55 -7.26 -4.11
CA LEU A 153 3.61 -7.00 -5.09
C LEU A 153 3.05 -6.78 -6.49
N SER A 154 2.00 -7.50 -6.87
CA SER A 154 1.34 -7.30 -8.17
C SER A 154 0.61 -5.95 -8.26
N ALA A 155 0.07 -5.44 -7.16
CA ALA A 155 -0.68 -4.19 -7.13
C ALA A 155 0.22 -2.96 -6.96
N LEU A 156 1.25 -3.05 -6.11
CA LEU A 156 2.06 -1.90 -5.72
C LEU A 156 3.46 -1.90 -6.31
N GLY A 157 3.89 -3.02 -6.89
CA GLY A 157 5.26 -3.23 -7.36
C GLY A 157 6.20 -3.67 -6.25
N GLU A 158 7.51 -3.59 -6.52
CA GLU A 158 8.54 -3.94 -5.55
C GLU A 158 8.79 -2.77 -4.56
N PRO A 159 8.86 -3.04 -3.24
CA PRO A 159 9.14 -2.00 -2.26
C PRO A 159 10.59 -1.54 -2.35
N VAL A 160 10.82 -0.25 -2.12
CA VAL A 160 12.19 0.32 -2.07
C VAL A 160 12.96 -0.16 -0.83
N LYS A 161 12.25 -0.56 0.23
CA LYS A 161 12.86 -1.11 1.43
C LYS A 161 11.96 -2.17 2.05
N LYS A 162 12.60 -3.27 2.49
CA LYS A 162 12.01 -4.25 3.40
C LYS A 162 12.64 -4.09 4.77
N ALA A 163 11.83 -3.92 5.81
CA ALA A 163 12.29 -3.72 7.18
C ALA A 163 11.86 -4.88 8.09
N GLY A 164 12.79 -5.35 8.92
CA GLY A 164 12.54 -6.39 9.92
C GLY A 164 12.28 -7.79 9.36
N ALA A 165 12.13 -8.76 10.26
CA ALA A 165 11.66 -10.11 9.94
C ALA A 165 10.13 -10.15 9.74
N ASP A 166 9.42 -9.18 10.31
CA ASP A 166 7.96 -9.08 10.39
C ASP A 166 7.30 -8.52 9.11
N GLY A 167 7.98 -8.67 7.97
CA GLY A 167 7.36 -8.43 6.67
C GLY A 167 6.90 -7.00 6.38
N VAL A 168 7.53 -5.98 7.00
CA VAL A 168 7.23 -4.57 6.71
C VAL A 168 7.85 -4.17 5.37
N MET A 169 7.00 -3.70 4.46
CA MET A 169 7.36 -3.24 3.12
C MET A 169 7.12 -1.73 3.03
N ILE A 170 8.15 -0.99 2.65
CA ILE A 170 8.10 0.48 2.62
C ILE A 170 8.31 0.94 1.18
N TYR A 171 7.41 1.82 0.75
CA TYR A 171 7.41 2.50 -0.53
C TYR A 171 7.63 4.01 -0.26
N TRP A 172 8.85 4.49 -0.47
CA TRP A 172 9.22 5.91 -0.32
C TRP A 172 9.15 6.63 -1.67
N PHE A 173 8.69 7.87 -1.68
CA PHE A 173 8.71 8.70 -2.89
C PHE A 173 9.14 10.14 -2.58
N THR A 174 10.13 10.65 -3.34
CA THR A 174 10.67 12.01 -3.19
C THR A 174 11.07 12.63 -4.53
N PRO A 175 10.17 13.32 -5.23
CA PRO A 175 10.54 14.42 -6.08
C PRO A 175 10.55 15.67 -5.19
N ASP A 176 11.73 16.15 -4.82
CA ASP A 176 11.94 17.49 -4.22
C ASP A 176 11.53 17.70 -2.74
N ASP A 177 11.84 16.73 -1.87
CA ASP A 177 11.72 16.76 -0.39
C ASP A 177 10.27 16.79 0.18
N SER A 178 9.22 16.54 -0.61
CA SER A 178 7.91 16.15 -0.07
C SER A 178 7.84 14.63 0.01
N SER A 179 8.13 14.04 1.17
CA SER A 179 8.22 12.59 1.34
C SER A 179 6.85 12.00 1.64
N PHE A 180 6.19 11.48 0.60
CA PHE A 180 5.13 10.50 0.79
C PHE A 180 5.76 9.15 1.13
N GLU A 181 5.22 8.47 2.14
CA GLU A 181 5.59 7.10 2.48
C GLU A 181 4.32 6.24 2.53
N LEU A 182 4.36 5.09 1.85
CA LEU A 182 3.39 4.02 2.01
C LEU A 182 4.08 2.85 2.69
N THR A 183 3.59 2.46 3.87
CA THR A 183 4.06 1.29 4.60
C THR A 183 2.98 0.22 4.61
N VAL A 184 3.36 -1.00 4.23
CA VAL A 184 2.49 -2.18 4.25
C VAL A 184 3.10 -3.22 5.17
N GLN A 185 2.41 -3.55 6.25
CA GLN A 185 2.82 -4.62 7.16
C GLN A 185 2.17 -5.93 6.76
N THR A 186 2.94 -7.02 6.81
CA THR A 186 2.42 -8.36 6.54
C THR A 186 2.68 -9.31 7.70
N SER A 187 1.72 -10.18 8.00
CA SER A 187 1.84 -11.24 9.01
C SER A 187 1.35 -12.55 8.40
N GLY A 188 2.11 -13.63 8.56
CA GLY A 188 1.73 -14.94 7.97
C GLY A 188 1.59 -14.95 6.44
N GLY A 189 2.17 -13.97 5.73
CA GLY A 189 2.05 -13.82 4.27
C GLY A 189 0.80 -13.03 3.81
N THR A 190 0.06 -12.43 4.73
CA THR A 190 -1.11 -11.58 4.45
C THR A 190 -0.87 -10.16 4.91
N VAL A 191 -1.46 -9.18 4.21
CA VAL A 191 -1.42 -7.75 4.54
C VAL A 191 -2.25 -7.49 5.80
N ASP A 192 -1.59 -7.02 6.85
CA ASP A 192 -2.19 -6.75 8.16
C ASP A 192 -2.49 -5.26 8.36
N SER A 193 -1.66 -4.38 7.82
CA SER A 193 -1.92 -2.94 7.89
C SER A 193 -1.34 -2.19 6.69
N ILE A 194 -1.94 -1.05 6.39
CA ILE A 194 -1.46 -0.08 5.41
C ILE A 194 -1.46 1.29 6.08
N SER A 195 -0.31 1.95 6.10
CA SER A 195 -0.11 3.33 6.57
C SER A 195 0.38 4.21 5.43
N MET A 196 -0.16 5.41 5.34
CA MET A 196 0.17 6.42 4.34
C MET A 196 0.52 7.72 5.06
N GLU A 197 1.76 8.16 4.92
CA GLU A 197 2.31 9.38 5.52
C GLU A 197 2.55 10.44 4.44
N GLY A 198 2.35 11.72 4.76
CA GLY A 198 2.63 12.86 3.86
C GLY A 198 1.41 13.33 3.09
N LEU A 199 0.22 13.04 3.61
CA LEU A 199 -1.06 13.23 2.92
C LEU A 199 -1.54 14.68 2.86
N ASN A 200 -0.90 15.60 3.58
CA ASN A 200 -1.21 17.03 3.55
C ASN A 200 -0.18 17.87 2.76
N GLY A 201 0.77 17.23 2.09
CA GLY A 201 1.79 17.90 1.28
C GLY A 201 2.83 18.70 2.07
N LYS A 202 2.83 18.61 3.42
CA LYS A 202 3.93 19.15 4.23
C LYS A 202 5.15 18.24 4.11
N LYS A 203 6.34 18.85 4.07
CA LYS A 203 7.60 18.11 4.17
C LYS A 203 7.73 17.57 5.59
N PHE A 204 7.91 16.26 5.76
CA PHE A 204 8.37 15.74 7.04
C PHE A 204 9.77 16.30 7.30
N GLN A 205 9.91 17.17 8.30
CA GLN A 205 11.20 17.29 8.95
C GLN A 205 11.36 16.02 9.78
N LYS A 206 12.05 15.03 9.21
CA LYS A 206 12.56 13.90 9.99
C LYS A 206 13.37 14.50 11.13
N THR A 207 12.79 14.56 12.32
CA THR A 207 13.52 15.01 13.50
C THR A 207 14.70 14.07 13.63
N GLY A 208 15.90 14.65 13.53
CA GLY A 208 17.14 13.89 13.48
C GLY A 208 17.21 12.96 14.68
N VAL A 209 17.30 11.66 14.41
CA VAL A 209 17.91 10.74 15.35
C VAL A 209 19.38 11.18 15.43
N GLN A 210 19.73 11.88 16.51
CA GLN A 210 21.12 11.99 16.95
C GLN A 210 21.59 10.66 17.53
#